data_AF-A0A4S9SZ77-F1
#
_entry.id   AF-A0A4S9SZ77-F1
#
_cell.length_a   1.000
_cell.length_b   1.000
_cell.length_c   1.000
_cell.angle_alpha   90.00
_cell.angle_beta   90.00
_cell.angle_gamma   90.00
#
_symmetry.space_group_name_H-M   'P 1'
#
loop_
_entity.id
_entity.type
_entity.pdbx_description
1 polymer ?
#
loop_
_entity_poly.entity_id
_entity_poly.type
_entity_poly.pdbx_seq_one_letter_code
_entity_poly.pdbx_strand_id
1 'polypeptide(L)'
;MWRLANERDPELVKADKDSLECSYRCLYGIASSSSGLTIGDLHVGYNKDCSLMTIVGKDDRTYYFVFEKMDKTYKLPHIPTYTEADKAEFAERHGNMKATESVQFRDIHKHSVSSTLVGVETASYKIWTWGRIACVGDASHKMTPNAGFGGNAAMESAAALANSIKKLADQIKEGRPTEDQIVACLQGYQKNREVRAKAAIDASNLLTRVQALATWGHILFAKYGLTILGDFLENLGSNMAVGATLLDYLPPPEASLKGALPFNPEQGDGHKESFFRRALVALPFLGLFAYAIRIANPTFVDTESGGMFDATRNGTGLPPASIGGQSNRFAMLSDVSIAASENTDLATGFRIATLLAYFGVILAIWSIEAVRRCNALMPVQLPSLFAFFAQSKGVGIVAPLYFFLHWVMTPIDSFKATDMRLTRLNYTRAILPSLLTVYYLPLLQSYFLPDNLESQTWLQIWRYFPIWHSLAQWAISKFWNDSIDEDKICAPKRDVFTIRYTIAVPALMSTVLWLCTVLNTPVSLYHLFIPQHLAQNFTDVQSFSADLVQWDLLLFIASTYLWLFYFAWDAKSAGMLEKSWFELILSMIFFIVMLGPGGAVGLAYLYREHVITEKRHRAALTVESVGRRAALMNGGK
;
A
#
# COMPACT_ATOMS: atom_id res chain seq x y z
N MET A 1 -10.17 -29.23 28.84
CA MET A 1 -11.15 -28.16 28.55
C MET A 1 -12.33 -28.68 27.74
N TRP A 2 -12.12 -29.20 26.52
CA TRP A 2 -13.18 -29.74 25.66
C TRP A 2 -14.14 -30.72 26.33
N ARG A 3 -13.65 -31.62 27.20
CA ARG A 3 -14.52 -32.53 27.95
C ARG A 3 -15.62 -31.78 28.74
N LEU A 4 -15.24 -30.72 29.46
CA LEU A 4 -16.18 -29.90 30.25
C LEU A 4 -17.06 -29.02 29.36
N ALA A 5 -16.53 -28.54 28.24
CA ALA A 5 -17.31 -27.76 27.28
C ALA A 5 -18.37 -28.61 26.58
N ASN A 6 -18.06 -29.86 26.28
CA ASN A 6 -18.94 -30.78 25.56
C ASN A 6 -20.18 -31.16 26.39
N GLU A 7 -20.14 -31.03 27.71
CA GLU A 7 -21.29 -31.26 28.58
C GLU A 7 -22.36 -30.16 28.43
N ARG A 8 -21.98 -28.94 28.00
CA ARG A 8 -22.91 -27.80 27.85
C ARG A 8 -23.13 -27.39 26.40
N ASP A 9 -22.08 -27.44 25.57
CA ASP A 9 -22.12 -27.03 24.17
C ASP A 9 -21.31 -28.01 23.28
N PRO A 10 -21.90 -29.18 22.92
CA PRO A 10 -21.26 -30.17 22.07
C PRO A 10 -20.93 -29.65 20.67
N GLU A 11 -21.78 -28.79 20.10
CA GLU A 11 -21.60 -28.26 18.74
C GLU A 11 -20.40 -27.31 18.67
N LEU A 12 -20.21 -26.45 19.68
CA LEU A 12 -19.03 -25.61 19.77
C LEU A 12 -17.75 -26.45 19.88
N VAL A 13 -17.76 -27.52 20.69
CA VAL A 13 -16.60 -28.43 20.82
C VAL A 13 -16.31 -29.17 19.53
N LYS A 14 -17.35 -29.61 18.81
CA LYS A 14 -17.20 -30.25 17.51
C LYS A 14 -16.55 -29.30 16.50
N ALA A 15 -17.07 -28.08 16.38
CA ALA A 15 -16.50 -27.05 15.51
C ALA A 15 -15.04 -26.72 15.88
N ASP A 16 -14.72 -26.69 17.17
CA ASP A 16 -13.38 -26.42 17.66
C ASP A 16 -12.39 -27.54 17.30
N LYS A 17 -12.80 -28.81 17.46
CA LYS A 17 -12.02 -29.98 17.03
C LYS A 17 -11.84 -30.03 15.51
N ASP A 18 -12.88 -29.71 14.76
CA ASP A 18 -12.87 -29.70 13.29
C ASP A 18 -11.95 -28.60 12.71
N SER A 19 -11.59 -27.60 13.53
CA SER A 19 -10.64 -26.53 13.16
C SER A 19 -9.17 -26.99 13.16
N LEU A 20 -8.85 -28.11 13.81
CA LEU A 20 -7.49 -28.66 13.83
C LEU A 20 -7.19 -29.40 12.53
N GLU A 21 -6.22 -28.88 11.78
CA GLU A 21 -5.83 -29.36 10.47
C GLU A 21 -4.33 -29.63 10.42
N CYS A 22 -3.93 -30.67 9.67
CA CYS A 22 -2.54 -31.00 9.39
C CYS A 22 -2.38 -31.16 7.87
N SER A 23 -1.79 -30.16 7.22
CA SER A 23 -1.56 -30.15 5.76
C SER A 23 -0.08 -30.29 5.36
N TYR A 24 0.81 -30.25 6.35
CA TYR A 24 2.25 -30.36 6.17
C TYR A 24 2.81 -31.30 7.23
N ARG A 25 3.98 -31.88 6.94
CA ARG A 25 4.84 -32.54 7.94
C ARG A 25 6.18 -31.84 7.99
N CYS A 26 6.85 -31.91 9.13
CA CYS A 26 8.12 -31.26 9.36
C CYS A 26 9.08 -32.19 10.08
N LEU A 27 10.27 -32.38 9.49
CA LEU A 27 11.43 -32.88 10.21
C LEU A 27 12.20 -31.67 10.75
N TYR A 28 12.22 -31.51 12.07
CA TYR A 28 13.02 -30.47 12.71
C TYR A 28 14.06 -31.08 13.65
N GLY A 29 15.17 -30.38 13.83
CA GLY A 29 16.26 -30.86 14.66
C GLY A 29 17.34 -29.84 14.94
N ILE A 30 18.30 -30.26 15.75
CA ILE A 30 19.47 -29.48 16.14
C ILE A 30 20.71 -30.29 15.73
N ALA A 31 21.58 -29.68 14.95
CA ALA A 31 22.90 -30.21 14.60
C ALA A 31 23.99 -29.55 15.46
N SER A 32 25.03 -30.32 15.80
CA SER A 32 26.20 -29.84 16.55
C SER A 32 27.23 -29.10 15.69
N SER A 33 26.98 -28.97 14.38
CA SER A 33 27.84 -28.21 13.49
C SER A 33 27.06 -27.40 12.46
N SER A 34 27.60 -26.24 12.07
CA SER A 34 27.13 -25.43 10.94
C SER A 34 27.44 -26.03 9.59
N SER A 35 28.36 -27.00 9.51
CA SER A 35 28.81 -27.57 8.25
C SER A 35 29.29 -26.51 7.24
N GLY A 36 29.84 -25.40 7.75
CA GLY A 36 30.34 -24.28 6.96
C GLY A 36 29.33 -23.15 6.72
N LEU A 37 28.12 -23.23 7.29
CA LEU A 37 27.19 -22.10 7.29
C LEU A 37 27.65 -20.99 8.25
N THR A 38 27.32 -19.74 7.91
CA THR A 38 27.76 -18.58 8.68
C THR A 38 26.87 -18.38 9.92
N ILE A 39 27.50 -18.20 11.09
CA ILE A 39 26.80 -17.93 12.35
C ILE A 39 25.99 -16.63 12.24
N GLY A 40 24.73 -16.70 12.64
CA GLY A 40 23.79 -15.58 12.57
C GLY A 40 22.91 -15.60 11.32
N ASP A 41 23.24 -16.41 10.32
CA ASP A 41 22.45 -16.49 9.10
C ASP A 41 21.17 -17.34 9.28
N LEU A 42 20.14 -16.92 8.56
CA LEU A 42 18.92 -17.67 8.29
C LEU A 42 18.87 -18.00 6.80
N HIS A 43 18.90 -19.27 6.45
CA HIS A 43 18.72 -19.72 5.06
C HIS A 43 17.33 -20.32 4.89
N VAL A 44 16.65 -19.94 3.81
CA VAL A 44 15.31 -20.41 3.46
C VAL A 44 15.30 -20.85 2.00
N GLY A 45 15.08 -22.14 1.77
CA GLY A 45 14.94 -22.76 0.46
C GLY A 45 13.47 -22.82 0.02
N TYR A 46 13.22 -22.45 -1.24
CA TYR A 46 11.90 -22.47 -1.86
C TYR A 46 11.83 -23.59 -2.89
N ASN A 47 11.02 -24.63 -2.64
CA ASN A 47 10.90 -25.78 -3.54
C ASN A 47 9.43 -26.17 -3.74
N LYS A 48 9.17 -26.96 -4.79
CA LYS A 48 7.81 -27.41 -5.08
C LYS A 48 7.34 -28.40 -4.00
N ASP A 49 6.30 -27.98 -3.27
CA ASP A 49 5.64 -28.72 -2.20
C ASP A 49 6.55 -29.08 -1.00
N CYS A 50 7.75 -28.50 -0.91
CA CYS A 50 8.64 -28.63 0.24
C CYS A 50 9.50 -27.37 0.45
N SER A 51 10.06 -27.19 1.66
CA SER A 51 11.02 -26.12 1.95
C SER A 51 12.01 -26.54 3.03
N LEU A 52 13.22 -25.97 2.96
CA LEU A 52 14.26 -26.14 3.98
C LEU A 52 14.49 -24.80 4.65
N MET A 53 14.50 -24.77 5.98
CA MET A 53 14.87 -23.60 6.77
C MET A 53 16.00 -23.98 7.72
N THR A 54 17.07 -23.20 7.75
CA THR A 54 18.20 -23.41 8.66
C THR A 54 18.56 -22.12 9.36
N ILE A 55 18.69 -22.16 10.69
CA ILE A 55 19.10 -21.04 11.54
C ILE A 55 20.41 -21.42 12.20
N VAL A 56 21.46 -20.65 11.94
CA VAL A 56 22.79 -20.89 12.52
C VAL A 56 22.95 -20.09 13.81
N GLY A 57 22.88 -20.80 14.93
CA GLY A 57 23.02 -20.24 16.26
C GLY A 57 24.47 -20.10 16.70
N LYS A 58 24.64 -19.64 17.95
CA LYS A 58 25.95 -19.62 18.62
C LYS A 58 26.48 -21.04 18.84
N ASP A 59 27.77 -21.15 19.11
CA ASP A 59 28.45 -22.41 19.43
C ASP A 59 28.34 -23.48 18.32
N ASP A 60 28.38 -23.02 17.06
CA ASP A 60 28.30 -23.87 15.86
C ASP A 60 27.02 -24.72 15.75
N ARG A 61 25.94 -24.34 16.46
CA ARG A 61 24.67 -25.09 16.41
C ARG A 61 23.79 -24.67 15.25
N THR A 62 23.27 -25.64 14.52
CA THR A 62 22.30 -25.38 13.44
C THR A 62 20.95 -25.97 13.75
N TYR A 63 19.93 -25.13 13.78
CA TYR A 63 18.54 -25.54 13.87
C TYR A 63 18.01 -25.68 12.44
N TYR A 64 17.47 -26.84 12.09
CA TYR A 64 16.95 -27.08 10.75
C TYR A 64 15.50 -27.55 10.79
N PHE A 65 14.78 -27.23 9.72
CA PHE A 65 13.39 -27.60 9.51
C PHE A 65 13.19 -27.95 8.04
N VAL A 66 12.75 -29.17 7.77
CA VAL A 66 12.38 -29.64 6.44
C VAL A 66 10.88 -29.83 6.40
N PHE A 67 10.18 -28.95 5.68
CA PHE A 67 8.74 -28.99 5.51
C PHE A 67 8.39 -29.72 4.22
N GLU A 68 7.37 -30.56 4.27
CA GLU A 68 6.78 -31.18 3.09
C GLU A 68 5.26 -31.10 3.17
N LYS A 69 4.64 -30.67 2.07
CA LYS A 69 3.19 -30.65 1.91
C LYS A 69 2.67 -32.08 1.77
N MET A 70 1.59 -32.38 2.47
CA MET A 70 0.95 -33.69 2.42
C MET A 70 0.04 -33.82 1.19
N ASP A 71 -0.33 -35.05 0.85
CA ASP A 71 -1.26 -35.39 -0.22
C ASP A 71 -2.65 -34.79 -0.01
N LYS A 72 -3.06 -34.68 1.26
CA LYS A 72 -4.32 -34.06 1.69
C LYS A 72 -4.18 -33.42 3.07
N THR A 73 -5.21 -32.69 3.45
CA THR A 73 -5.36 -32.17 4.81
C THR A 73 -5.96 -33.25 5.72
N TYR A 74 -5.25 -33.56 6.80
CA TYR A 74 -5.70 -34.49 7.83
C TYR A 74 -6.37 -33.73 8.99
N LYS A 75 -7.37 -34.35 9.62
CA LYS A 75 -8.09 -33.83 10.79
C LYS A 75 -8.14 -34.90 11.88
N LEU A 76 -8.54 -34.52 13.10
CA LEU A 76 -8.77 -35.49 14.17
C LEU A 76 -9.84 -36.53 13.77
N PRO A 77 -9.70 -37.80 14.19
CA PRO A 77 -8.58 -38.40 14.95
C PRO A 77 -7.43 -38.91 14.06
N HIS A 78 -7.42 -38.58 12.77
CA HIS A 78 -6.53 -39.15 11.74
C HIS A 78 -5.26 -38.32 11.49
N ILE A 79 -4.82 -37.52 12.46
CA ILE A 79 -3.54 -36.79 12.33
C ILE A 79 -2.41 -37.83 12.38
N PRO A 80 -1.48 -37.82 11.41
CA PRO A 80 -0.44 -38.84 11.31
C PRO A 80 0.57 -38.74 12.45
N THR A 81 1.03 -39.88 12.93
CA THR A 81 2.19 -40.04 13.80
C THR A 81 3.29 -40.78 13.05
N TYR A 82 4.54 -40.55 13.44
CA TYR A 82 5.70 -41.05 12.72
C TYR A 82 6.61 -41.86 13.65
N THR A 83 7.14 -42.95 13.12
CA THR A 83 8.16 -43.78 13.74
C THR A 83 9.56 -43.26 13.42
N GLU A 84 10.57 -43.80 14.11
CA GLU A 84 11.97 -43.50 13.80
C GLU A 84 12.37 -43.95 12.38
N ALA A 85 11.75 -45.01 11.86
CA ALA A 85 11.97 -45.47 10.48
C ALA A 85 11.42 -44.45 9.47
N ASP A 86 10.22 -43.93 9.69
CA ASP A 86 9.62 -42.88 8.84
C ASP A 86 10.49 -41.62 8.83
N LYS A 87 11.07 -41.27 10.00
CA LYS A 87 11.99 -40.15 10.13
C LYS A 87 13.26 -40.34 9.30
N ALA A 88 13.87 -41.53 9.36
CA ALA A 88 15.09 -41.84 8.61
C ALA A 88 14.83 -41.81 7.09
N GLU A 89 13.73 -42.41 6.64
CA GLU A 89 13.33 -42.39 5.22
C GLU A 89 13.06 -40.95 4.74
N PHE A 90 12.36 -40.16 5.55
CA PHE A 90 12.10 -38.75 5.23
C PHE A 90 13.40 -37.95 5.10
N ALA A 91 14.35 -38.16 6.02
CA ALA A 91 15.63 -37.47 5.99
C ALA A 91 16.47 -37.84 4.77
N GLU A 92 16.48 -39.11 4.38
CA GLU A 92 17.20 -39.59 3.19
C GLU A 92 16.62 -38.98 1.91
N ARG A 93 15.28 -39.02 1.76
CA ARG A 93 14.57 -38.48 0.59
C ARG A 93 14.87 -37.01 0.34
N HIS A 94 14.95 -36.22 1.41
CA HIS A 94 15.19 -34.78 1.37
C HIS A 94 16.67 -34.39 1.51
N GLY A 95 17.58 -35.36 1.61
CA GLY A 95 19.01 -35.13 1.85
C GLY A 95 19.69 -34.19 0.86
N ASN A 96 19.19 -34.11 -0.38
CA ASN A 96 19.74 -33.27 -1.46
C ASN A 96 19.27 -31.81 -1.43
N MET A 97 18.33 -31.46 -0.54
CA MET A 97 17.86 -30.08 -0.43
C MET A 97 19.03 -29.17 -0.06
N LYS A 98 19.19 -28.09 -0.83
CA LYS A 98 20.27 -27.13 -0.64
C LYS A 98 19.90 -26.10 0.42
N ALA A 99 20.75 -25.95 1.44
CA ALA A 99 20.72 -24.80 2.35
C ALA A 99 21.41 -23.60 1.70
N THR A 100 22.57 -23.86 1.07
CA THR A 100 23.32 -22.92 0.22
C THR A 100 23.77 -23.64 -1.05
N GLU A 101 24.51 -22.97 -1.93
CA GLU A 101 25.07 -23.64 -3.12
C GLU A 101 26.03 -24.79 -2.77
N SER A 102 26.70 -24.70 -1.62
CA SER A 102 27.73 -25.65 -1.16
C SER A 102 27.27 -26.61 -0.05
N VAL A 103 26.22 -26.28 0.70
CA VAL A 103 25.75 -27.08 1.85
C VAL A 103 24.38 -27.67 1.59
N GLN A 104 24.25 -28.99 1.76
CA GLN A 104 22.98 -29.71 1.65
C GLN A 104 22.43 -30.11 3.02
N PHE A 105 21.14 -30.45 3.06
CA PHE A 105 20.48 -30.94 4.27
C PHE A 105 21.19 -32.18 4.85
N ARG A 106 21.64 -33.12 3.99
CA ARG A 106 22.41 -34.31 4.45
C ARG A 106 23.66 -33.94 5.25
N ASP A 107 24.34 -32.84 4.91
CA ASP A 107 25.57 -32.41 5.56
C ASP A 107 25.32 -31.88 6.97
N ILE A 108 24.15 -31.27 7.16
CA ILE A 108 23.69 -30.79 8.46
C ILE A 108 23.15 -31.97 9.27
N HIS A 109 22.28 -32.79 8.67
CA HIS A 109 21.56 -33.86 9.36
C HIS A 109 22.48 -34.95 9.92
N LYS A 110 23.61 -35.24 9.26
CA LYS A 110 24.60 -36.22 9.77
C LYS A 110 25.20 -35.85 11.14
N HIS A 111 25.14 -34.57 11.52
CA HIS A 111 25.58 -34.05 12.81
C HIS A 111 24.42 -33.80 13.79
N SER A 112 23.25 -34.40 13.55
CA SER A 112 22.08 -34.19 14.41
C SER A 112 22.31 -34.71 15.82
N VAL A 113 22.09 -33.84 16.80
CA VAL A 113 22.02 -34.17 18.22
C VAL A 113 20.60 -34.60 18.60
N SER A 114 19.60 -33.97 17.97
CA SER A 114 18.19 -34.33 18.13
C SER A 114 17.43 -34.07 16.84
N SER A 115 16.44 -34.90 16.54
CA SER A 115 15.53 -34.69 15.41
C SER A 115 14.20 -35.40 15.63
N THR A 116 13.12 -34.76 15.19
CA THR A 116 11.75 -35.27 15.30
C THR A 116 10.98 -34.99 14.01
N LEU A 117 10.28 -36.00 13.51
CA LEU A 117 9.32 -35.86 12.40
C LEU A 117 7.91 -35.75 12.98
N VAL A 118 7.20 -34.67 12.64
CA VAL A 118 5.84 -34.40 13.15
C VAL A 118 4.91 -33.93 12.04
N GLY A 119 3.60 -34.16 12.24
CA GLY A 119 2.58 -33.43 11.51
C GLY A 119 2.54 -31.98 11.98
N VAL A 120 2.48 -31.03 11.05
CA VAL A 120 2.38 -29.61 11.38
C VAL A 120 0.91 -29.26 11.56
N GLU A 121 0.50 -29.24 12.81
CA GLU A 121 -0.85 -28.89 13.22
C GLU A 121 -1.09 -27.38 13.15
N THR A 122 -2.22 -26.98 12.57
CA THR A 122 -2.73 -25.61 12.53
C THR A 122 -4.16 -25.56 13.00
N ALA A 123 -4.51 -24.60 13.85
CA ALA A 123 -5.85 -24.46 14.40
C ALA A 123 -6.11 -23.04 14.87
N SER A 124 -7.31 -22.56 14.59
CA SER A 124 -7.85 -21.32 15.15
C SER A 124 -8.99 -21.66 16.10
N TYR A 125 -8.65 -22.10 17.31
CA TYR A 125 -9.66 -22.52 18.27
C TYR A 125 -10.55 -21.35 18.71
N LYS A 126 -11.82 -21.66 18.98
CA LYS A 126 -12.85 -20.80 19.57
C LYS A 126 -12.98 -20.97 21.08
N ILE A 127 -12.52 -22.09 21.63
CA ILE A 127 -12.57 -22.33 23.09
C ILE A 127 -11.18 -22.18 23.68
N TRP A 128 -10.82 -20.98 24.14
CA TRP A 128 -9.56 -20.76 24.86
C TRP A 128 -9.74 -20.81 26.37
N THR A 129 -10.98 -20.62 26.82
CA THR A 129 -11.34 -20.52 28.23
C THR A 129 -12.62 -21.29 28.50
N TRP A 130 -12.71 -21.94 29.67
CA TRP A 130 -13.92 -22.63 30.11
C TRP A 130 -13.96 -22.71 31.63
N GLY A 131 -14.99 -22.13 32.25
CA GLY A 131 -15.07 -22.01 33.71
C GLY A 131 -13.82 -21.31 34.26
N ARG A 132 -13.06 -22.03 35.09
CA ARG A 132 -11.81 -21.53 35.71
C ARG A 132 -10.53 -21.95 34.98
N ILE A 133 -10.64 -22.45 33.74
CA ILE A 133 -9.52 -22.94 32.93
C ILE A 133 -9.26 -21.95 31.79
N ALA A 134 -8.00 -21.61 31.55
CA ALA A 134 -7.55 -20.91 30.36
C ALA A 134 -6.37 -21.64 29.70
N CYS A 135 -6.33 -21.62 28.38
CA CYS A 135 -5.24 -22.10 27.55
C CYS A 135 -4.49 -20.91 26.92
N VAL A 136 -3.20 -21.09 26.66
CA VAL A 136 -2.30 -20.09 26.07
C VAL A 136 -1.41 -20.74 25.01
N GLY A 137 -0.99 -19.96 24.01
CA GLY A 137 -0.12 -20.43 22.92
C GLY A 137 -0.80 -21.50 22.05
N ASP A 138 -0.05 -22.52 21.65
CA ASP A 138 -0.50 -23.62 20.80
C ASP A 138 -1.70 -24.41 21.35
N ALA A 139 -2.01 -24.31 22.64
CA ALA A 139 -3.25 -24.88 23.19
C ALA A 139 -4.51 -24.10 22.77
N SER A 140 -4.35 -22.90 22.21
CA SER A 140 -5.41 -21.96 21.82
C SER A 140 -5.31 -21.49 20.37
N HIS A 141 -4.11 -21.39 19.81
CA HIS A 141 -3.89 -20.96 18.44
C HIS A 141 -2.63 -21.64 17.89
N LYS A 142 -2.80 -22.63 17.01
CA LYS A 142 -1.70 -23.35 16.38
C LYS A 142 -1.43 -22.80 15.00
N MET A 143 -0.16 -22.56 14.69
CA MET A 143 0.30 -22.03 13.42
C MET A 143 1.49 -22.80 12.89
N THR A 144 1.73 -22.70 11.59
CA THR A 144 2.94 -23.21 10.96
C THR A 144 4.17 -22.47 11.50
N PRO A 145 5.32 -23.15 11.67
CA PRO A 145 6.50 -22.56 12.30
C PRO A 145 7.32 -21.67 11.35
N ASN A 146 7.02 -21.64 10.05
CA ASN A 146 7.82 -20.97 9.01
C ASN A 146 8.02 -19.46 9.26
N ALA A 147 7.11 -18.78 9.96
CA ALA A 147 7.25 -17.37 10.33
C ALA A 147 7.90 -17.15 11.71
N GLY A 148 8.11 -18.20 12.51
CA GLY A 148 8.63 -18.08 13.88
C GLY A 148 7.65 -17.43 14.87
N PHE A 149 6.35 -17.39 14.54
CA PHE A 149 5.36 -16.63 15.31
C PHE A 149 4.80 -17.36 16.53
N GLY A 150 4.83 -18.70 16.58
CA GLY A 150 4.18 -19.48 17.65
C GLY A 150 4.65 -19.09 19.06
N GLY A 151 5.96 -19.07 19.30
CA GLY A 151 6.53 -18.69 20.60
C GLY A 151 6.20 -17.23 20.98
N ASN A 152 6.33 -16.31 20.03
CA ASN A 152 6.01 -14.90 20.24
C ASN A 152 4.51 -14.69 20.56
N ALA A 153 3.62 -15.36 19.84
CA ALA A 153 2.18 -15.31 20.06
C ALA A 153 1.79 -15.93 21.42
N ALA A 154 2.51 -16.96 21.88
CA ALA A 154 2.32 -17.56 23.20
C ALA A 154 2.75 -16.60 24.32
N MET A 155 3.92 -15.95 24.20
CA MET A 155 4.38 -14.93 25.16
C MET A 155 3.38 -13.78 25.27
N GLU A 156 2.85 -13.35 24.13
CA GLU A 156 1.84 -12.31 24.11
C GLU A 156 0.51 -12.75 24.73
N SER A 157 0.05 -13.98 24.46
CA SER A 157 -1.12 -14.55 25.14
C SER A 157 -0.94 -14.58 26.66
N ALA A 158 0.27 -14.92 27.14
CA ALA A 158 0.58 -14.89 28.56
C ALA A 158 0.51 -13.46 29.13
N ALA A 159 1.02 -12.46 28.40
CA ALA A 159 0.92 -11.05 28.80
C ALA A 159 -0.55 -10.56 28.88
N ALA A 160 -1.36 -10.86 27.87
CA ALA A 160 -2.78 -10.52 27.86
C ALA A 160 -3.57 -11.18 28.99
N LEU A 161 -3.27 -12.46 29.28
CA LEU A 161 -3.86 -13.16 30.42
C LEU A 161 -3.43 -12.55 31.75
N ALA A 162 -2.14 -12.21 31.91
CA ALA A 162 -1.61 -11.56 33.10
C ALA A 162 -2.27 -10.19 33.34
N ASN A 163 -2.44 -9.36 32.31
CA ASN A 163 -3.15 -8.09 32.42
C ASN A 163 -4.59 -8.28 32.89
N SER A 164 -5.31 -9.27 32.32
CA SER A 164 -6.69 -9.55 32.72
C SER A 164 -6.79 -9.99 34.18
N ILE A 165 -5.91 -10.90 34.61
CA ILE A 165 -5.85 -11.38 36.01
C ILE A 165 -5.49 -10.24 36.96
N LYS A 166 -4.49 -9.42 36.61
CA LYS A 166 -4.08 -8.27 37.44
C LYS A 166 -5.22 -7.28 37.62
N LYS A 167 -5.94 -6.97 36.53
CA LYS A 167 -7.12 -6.09 36.58
C LYS A 167 -8.20 -6.64 37.50
N LEU A 168 -8.48 -7.95 37.46
CA LEU A 168 -9.41 -8.58 38.39
C LEU A 168 -8.89 -8.47 39.84
N ALA A 169 -7.62 -8.80 40.07
CA ALA A 169 -7.01 -8.75 41.40
C ALA A 169 -7.09 -7.34 42.02
N ASP A 170 -6.87 -6.28 41.24
CA ASP A 170 -6.96 -4.89 41.71
C ASP A 170 -8.39 -4.43 42.03
N GLN A 171 -9.39 -5.07 41.43
CA GLN A 171 -10.80 -4.79 41.69
C GLN A 171 -11.32 -5.49 42.96
N ILE A 172 -10.70 -6.62 43.35
CA ILE A 172 -11.07 -7.36 44.55
C ILE A 172 -10.35 -6.77 45.77
N LYS A 173 -11.09 -6.00 46.58
CA LYS A 173 -10.55 -5.40 47.81
C LYS A 173 -10.44 -6.42 48.96
N GLU A 174 -11.43 -7.30 49.08
CA GLU A 174 -11.48 -8.34 50.12
C GLU A 174 -12.15 -9.61 49.57
N GLY A 175 -11.73 -10.77 50.05
CA GLY A 175 -12.31 -12.06 49.65
C GLY A 175 -11.73 -12.68 48.37
N ARG A 176 -12.36 -13.77 47.91
CA ARG A 176 -12.00 -14.47 46.66
C ARG A 176 -12.94 -14.01 45.53
N PRO A 177 -12.46 -13.89 44.28
CA PRO A 177 -13.33 -13.58 43.17
C PRO A 177 -14.39 -14.69 42.96
N THR A 178 -15.59 -14.29 42.57
CA THR A 178 -16.67 -15.22 42.21
C THR A 178 -16.34 -15.97 40.92
N GLU A 179 -17.05 -17.06 40.64
CA GLU A 179 -16.86 -17.80 39.40
C GLU A 179 -17.14 -16.93 38.17
N ASP A 180 -18.21 -16.15 38.18
CA ASP A 180 -18.56 -15.24 37.07
C ASP A 180 -17.48 -14.19 36.82
N GLN A 181 -16.87 -13.65 37.88
CA GLN A 181 -15.75 -12.70 37.76
C GLN A 181 -14.52 -13.35 37.13
N ILE A 182 -14.23 -14.61 37.48
CA ILE A 182 -13.14 -15.38 36.87
C ILE A 182 -13.44 -15.65 35.40
N VAL A 183 -14.64 -16.12 35.08
CA VAL A 183 -15.05 -16.39 33.70
C VAL A 183 -14.94 -15.13 32.84
N ALA A 184 -15.48 -14.01 33.31
CA ALA A 184 -15.40 -12.73 32.61
C ALA A 184 -13.95 -12.25 32.42
N CYS A 185 -13.10 -12.42 33.42
CA CYS A 185 -11.66 -12.14 33.33
C CYS A 185 -10.98 -12.98 32.25
N LEU A 186 -11.19 -14.29 32.23
CA LEU A 186 -10.57 -15.18 31.25
C LEU A 186 -11.09 -14.89 29.83
N GLN A 187 -12.38 -14.65 29.66
CA GLN A 187 -12.98 -14.25 28.38
C GLN A 187 -12.42 -12.90 27.87
N GLY A 188 -12.10 -11.97 28.77
CA GLY A 188 -11.44 -10.71 28.43
C GLY A 188 -10.10 -10.91 27.74
N TYR A 189 -9.29 -11.87 28.21
CA TYR A 189 -8.03 -12.27 27.57
C TYR A 189 -8.26 -12.81 26.15
N GLN A 190 -9.18 -13.77 26.00
CA GLN A 190 -9.48 -14.37 24.71
C GLN A 190 -9.94 -13.32 23.69
N LYS A 191 -10.90 -12.47 24.09
CA LYS A 191 -11.44 -11.40 23.23
C LYS A 191 -10.36 -10.42 22.76
N ASN A 192 -9.39 -10.11 23.62
CA ASN A 192 -8.27 -9.24 23.28
C ASN A 192 -7.34 -9.86 22.23
N ARG A 193 -7.13 -11.17 22.28
CA ARG A 193 -6.10 -11.86 21.50
C ARG A 193 -6.60 -12.53 20.22
N GLU A 194 -7.87 -12.94 20.15
CA GLU A 194 -8.41 -13.80 19.09
C GLU A 194 -8.15 -13.26 17.68
N VAL A 195 -8.44 -11.97 17.45
CA VAL A 195 -8.30 -11.33 16.12
C VAL A 195 -6.85 -11.38 15.63
N ARG A 196 -5.92 -11.01 16.52
CA ARG A 196 -4.50 -10.91 16.18
C ARG A 196 -3.83 -12.28 16.10
N ALA A 197 -4.21 -13.23 16.97
CA ALA A 197 -3.75 -14.61 16.86
C ALA A 197 -4.18 -15.25 15.54
N LYS A 198 -5.43 -15.02 15.12
CA LYS A 198 -5.91 -15.45 13.80
C LYS A 198 -5.09 -14.84 12.66
N ALA A 199 -4.81 -13.55 12.71
CA ALA A 199 -3.99 -12.88 11.70
C ALA A 199 -2.56 -13.47 11.64
N ALA A 200 -1.95 -13.81 12.78
CA ALA A 200 -0.64 -14.47 12.83
C ALA A 200 -0.67 -15.90 12.25
N ILE A 201 -1.75 -16.65 12.49
CA ILE A 201 -1.97 -17.97 11.86
C ILE A 201 -2.04 -17.82 10.34
N ASP A 202 -2.88 -16.91 9.85
CA ASP A 202 -3.09 -16.68 8.42
C ASP A 202 -1.78 -16.24 7.72
N ALA A 203 -1.00 -15.37 8.37
CA ALA A 203 0.31 -14.92 7.91
C ALA A 203 1.35 -16.06 7.83
N SER A 204 1.44 -16.89 8.87
CA SER A 204 2.35 -18.04 8.90
C SER A 204 2.00 -19.08 7.84
N ASN A 205 0.70 -19.33 7.66
CA ASN A 205 0.20 -20.26 6.64
C ASN A 205 0.46 -19.75 5.23
N LEU A 206 0.34 -18.44 4.98
CA LEU A 206 0.73 -17.84 3.70
C LEU A 206 2.23 -18.06 3.45
N LEU A 207 3.09 -17.74 4.42
CA LEU A 207 4.54 -17.89 4.25
C LEU A 207 4.93 -19.35 3.95
N THR A 208 4.31 -20.31 4.64
CA THR A 208 4.51 -21.74 4.40
C THR A 208 4.18 -22.12 2.95
N ARG A 209 3.04 -21.63 2.42
CA ARG A 209 2.63 -21.90 1.04
C ARG A 209 3.53 -21.22 0.01
N VAL A 210 4.05 -20.03 0.32
CA VAL A 210 5.04 -19.33 -0.52
C VAL A 210 6.34 -20.13 -0.58
N GLN A 211 6.88 -20.56 0.58
CA GLN A 211 8.10 -21.34 0.66
C GLN A 211 7.97 -22.72 -0.02
N ALA A 212 6.81 -23.36 0.10
CA ALA A 212 6.51 -24.62 -0.55
C ALA A 212 6.01 -24.47 -2.01
N LEU A 213 6.04 -23.26 -2.59
CA LEU A 213 5.59 -22.99 -3.97
C LEU A 213 4.24 -23.67 -4.30
N ALA A 214 3.30 -23.58 -3.36
CA ALA A 214 2.15 -24.48 -3.31
C ALA A 214 1.20 -24.34 -4.52
N THR A 215 1.17 -23.16 -5.14
CA THR A 215 0.39 -22.87 -6.36
C THR A 215 1.22 -22.01 -7.32
N TRP A 216 0.76 -21.88 -8.57
CA TRP A 216 1.35 -20.96 -9.55
C TRP A 216 1.50 -19.51 -9.03
N GLY A 217 0.50 -19.00 -8.30
CA GLY A 217 0.58 -17.66 -7.71
C GLY A 217 1.72 -17.53 -6.69
N HIS A 218 1.94 -18.56 -5.87
CA HIS A 218 3.06 -18.60 -4.94
C HIS A 218 4.41 -18.67 -5.66
N ILE A 219 4.49 -19.39 -6.81
CA ILE A 219 5.70 -19.42 -7.65
C ILE A 219 6.03 -18.03 -8.19
N LEU A 220 5.04 -17.34 -8.75
CA LEU A 220 5.22 -15.98 -9.27
C LEU A 220 5.66 -15.02 -8.17
N PHE A 221 5.02 -15.11 -6.99
CA PHE A 221 5.36 -14.29 -5.85
C PHE A 221 6.77 -14.57 -5.31
N ALA A 222 7.17 -15.84 -5.16
CA ALA A 222 8.51 -16.19 -4.69
C ALA A 222 9.60 -15.73 -5.67
N LYS A 223 9.38 -15.89 -6.98
CA LYS A 223 10.38 -15.56 -8.01
C LYS A 223 10.53 -14.07 -8.28
N TYR A 224 9.42 -13.32 -8.32
CA TYR A 224 9.41 -11.90 -8.71
C TYR A 224 8.89 -10.97 -7.61
N GLY A 225 7.94 -11.42 -6.80
CA GLY A 225 7.37 -10.61 -5.73
C GLY A 225 8.36 -10.35 -4.60
N LEU A 226 9.06 -11.37 -4.13
CA LEU A 226 10.04 -11.25 -3.03
C LEU A 226 11.24 -10.37 -3.41
N THR A 227 11.71 -10.42 -4.65
CA THR A 227 12.82 -9.57 -5.10
C THR A 227 12.42 -8.10 -5.20
N ILE A 228 11.16 -7.81 -5.52
CA ILE A 228 10.62 -6.44 -5.55
C ILE A 228 10.35 -5.93 -4.12
N LEU A 229 9.81 -6.80 -3.26
CA LEU A 229 9.47 -6.44 -1.88
C LEU A 229 10.66 -6.45 -0.92
N GLY A 230 11.77 -7.13 -1.27
CA GLY A 230 13.07 -7.17 -0.57
C GLY A 230 13.00 -7.55 0.91
N ASP A 231 12.42 -6.65 1.69
CA ASP A 231 12.23 -6.68 3.13
C ASP A 231 10.88 -7.36 3.53
N PHE A 232 10.40 -8.33 2.74
CA PHE A 232 9.07 -8.94 2.97
C PHE A 232 8.99 -9.64 4.34
N LEU A 233 10.03 -10.39 4.71
CA LEU A 233 10.06 -11.15 5.97
C LEU A 233 10.19 -10.22 7.19
N GLU A 234 10.98 -9.16 7.05
CA GLU A 234 11.18 -8.10 8.04
C GLU A 234 9.88 -7.34 8.29
N ASN A 235 9.16 -7.00 7.22
CA ASN A 235 7.84 -6.38 7.31
C ASN A 235 6.81 -7.32 7.94
N LEU A 236 6.85 -8.62 7.64
CA LEU A 236 5.99 -9.62 8.26
C LEU A 236 6.23 -9.67 9.79
N GLY A 237 7.49 -9.79 10.22
CA GLY A 237 7.87 -9.78 11.63
C GLY A 237 7.52 -8.47 12.34
N SER A 238 7.76 -7.33 11.70
CA SER A 238 7.44 -6.00 12.23
C SER A 238 5.93 -5.81 12.44
N ASN A 239 5.09 -6.31 11.53
CA ASN A 239 3.63 -6.29 11.68
C ASN A 239 3.15 -7.13 12.86
N MET A 240 3.84 -8.24 13.14
CA MET A 240 3.55 -9.06 14.31
C MET A 240 3.98 -8.34 15.59
N ALA A 241 5.10 -7.63 15.60
CA ALA A 241 5.64 -7.01 16.82
C ALA A 241 4.99 -5.67 17.22
N VAL A 242 4.67 -4.79 16.26
CA VAL A 242 4.34 -3.37 16.51
C VAL A 242 3.18 -3.15 17.47
N GLY A 243 2.15 -4.01 17.43
CA GLY A 243 0.95 -3.92 18.26
C GLY A 243 0.82 -5.05 19.27
N ALA A 244 1.92 -5.70 19.64
CA ALA A 244 1.90 -6.79 20.61
C ALA A 244 1.38 -6.33 21.99
N THR A 245 0.82 -7.24 22.79
CA THR A 245 0.37 -6.92 24.15
C THR A 245 1.52 -6.48 25.07
N LEU A 246 1.41 -5.28 25.63
CA LEU A 246 2.26 -4.79 26.71
C LEU A 246 1.71 -5.28 28.06
N LEU A 247 2.56 -5.42 29.09
CA LEU A 247 2.09 -5.58 30.46
C LEU A 247 1.66 -4.22 31.01
N ASP A 248 0.36 -3.98 31.16
CA ASP A 248 -0.22 -2.65 31.41
C ASP A 248 0.14 -2.07 32.79
N TYR A 249 0.65 -2.92 33.68
CA TYR A 249 1.07 -2.58 35.03
C TYR A 249 2.61 -2.46 35.18
N LEU A 250 3.36 -2.56 34.09
CA LEU A 250 4.81 -2.34 34.05
C LEU A 250 5.16 -1.19 33.10
N PRO A 251 6.28 -0.49 33.33
CA PRO A 251 6.73 0.54 32.40
C PRO A 251 7.07 -0.08 31.03
N PRO A 252 6.74 0.59 29.91
CA PRO A 252 7.15 0.14 28.59
C PRO A 252 8.68 0.01 28.47
N PRO A 253 9.21 -1.03 27.80
CA PRO A 253 10.64 -1.14 27.52
C PRO A 253 11.13 0.06 26.71
N GLU A 254 12.28 0.63 27.09
CA GLU A 254 12.83 1.81 26.43
C GLU A 254 13.12 1.59 24.94
N ALA A 255 13.53 0.37 24.56
CA ALA A 255 13.76 -0.01 23.17
C ALA A 255 12.50 0.14 22.30
N SER A 256 11.31 -0.09 22.86
CA SER A 256 10.04 0.03 22.14
C SER A 256 9.66 1.48 21.80
N LEU A 257 10.35 2.46 22.40
CA LEU A 257 10.09 3.90 22.22
C LEU A 257 11.04 4.57 21.20
N LYS A 258 12.17 3.92 20.89
CA LYS A 258 13.28 4.50 20.10
C LYS A 258 13.45 3.89 18.70
N GLY A 259 12.57 2.96 18.31
CA GLY A 259 12.62 2.29 17.01
C GLY A 259 12.10 3.15 15.84
N ALA A 260 12.53 2.82 14.61
CA ALA A 260 12.03 3.42 13.38
C ALA A 260 10.55 3.13 13.10
N LEU A 261 10.02 2.09 13.75
CA LEU A 261 8.60 1.77 13.89
C LEU A 261 8.27 1.77 15.39
N PRO A 262 7.75 2.88 15.94
CA PRO A 262 7.40 2.94 17.36
C PRO A 262 6.26 1.97 17.67
N PHE A 263 6.27 1.42 18.89
CA PHE A 263 5.19 0.56 19.36
C PHE A 263 3.83 1.26 19.24
N ASN A 264 2.83 0.57 18.70
CA ASN A 264 1.50 1.12 18.51
C ASN A 264 0.43 0.01 18.57
N PRO A 265 -0.41 -0.01 19.62
CA PRO A 265 -1.43 -1.05 19.81
C PRO A 265 -2.61 -0.95 18.83
N GLU A 266 -2.73 0.14 18.06
CA GLU A 266 -3.75 0.29 17.01
C GLU A 266 -3.21 -0.13 15.62
N GLN A 267 -2.02 -0.72 15.53
CA GLN A 267 -1.38 -1.12 14.27
C GLN A 267 -0.88 -2.56 14.28
N GLY A 268 -0.59 -3.09 13.09
CA GLY A 268 -0.05 -4.43 12.90
C GLY A 268 -1.13 -5.47 12.61
N ASP A 269 -0.81 -6.73 12.90
CA ASP A 269 -1.71 -7.84 12.63
C ASP A 269 -3.05 -7.69 13.37
N GLY A 270 -4.16 -7.94 12.66
CA GLY A 270 -5.51 -7.76 13.19
C GLY A 270 -6.05 -6.32 13.15
N HIS A 271 -5.20 -5.32 12.90
CA HIS A 271 -5.58 -3.90 12.85
C HIS A 271 -5.56 -3.30 11.43
N LYS A 272 -5.24 -4.10 10.40
CA LYS A 272 -5.25 -3.64 9.01
C LYS A 272 -6.67 -3.27 8.57
N GLU A 273 -6.79 -2.11 7.94
CA GLU A 273 -8.05 -1.69 7.35
C GLU A 273 -8.50 -2.65 6.24
N SER A 274 -9.81 -2.88 6.16
CA SER A 274 -10.37 -3.72 5.11
C SER A 274 -10.30 -2.99 3.77
N PHE A 275 -9.65 -3.62 2.78
CA PHE A 275 -9.64 -3.17 1.39
C PHE A 275 -11.05 -2.89 0.86
N PHE A 276 -12.01 -3.79 1.13
CA PHE A 276 -13.40 -3.65 0.67
C PHE A 276 -14.09 -2.43 1.30
N ARG A 277 -13.85 -2.16 2.58
CA ARG A 277 -14.42 -0.97 3.23
C ARG A 277 -13.85 0.31 2.62
N ARG A 278 -12.54 0.38 2.38
CA ARG A 278 -11.93 1.53 1.67
C ARG A 278 -12.50 1.64 0.26
N ALA A 279 -12.56 0.56 -0.50
CA ALA A 279 -13.15 0.58 -1.85
C ALA A 279 -14.59 1.12 -1.87
N LEU A 280 -15.43 0.77 -0.89
CA LEU A 280 -16.79 1.30 -0.73
C LEU A 280 -16.80 2.80 -0.40
N VAL A 281 -15.93 3.26 0.51
CA VAL A 281 -15.82 4.68 0.84
C VAL A 281 -15.26 5.50 -0.34
N ALA A 282 -14.47 4.87 -1.21
CA ALA A 282 -13.87 5.47 -2.40
C ALA A 282 -14.80 5.49 -3.64
N LEU A 283 -16.04 5.01 -3.53
CA LEU A 283 -17.02 5.03 -4.63
C LEU A 283 -17.23 6.40 -5.31
N PRO A 284 -17.13 7.56 -4.62
CA PRO A 284 -17.21 8.85 -5.29
C PRO A 284 -16.20 9.03 -6.43
N PHE A 285 -15.00 8.46 -6.35
CA PHE A 285 -14.05 8.46 -7.47
C PHE A 285 -14.58 7.68 -8.68
N LEU A 286 -15.21 6.52 -8.45
CA LEU A 286 -15.81 5.73 -9.51
C LEU A 286 -17.06 6.40 -10.10
N GLY A 287 -17.80 7.17 -9.29
CA GLY A 287 -18.87 8.04 -9.75
C GLY A 287 -18.36 9.12 -10.71
N LEU A 288 -17.28 9.82 -10.33
CA LEU A 288 -16.62 10.79 -11.20
C LEU A 288 -16.09 10.13 -12.49
N PHE A 289 -15.47 8.95 -12.39
CA PHE A 289 -15.01 8.16 -13.53
C PHE A 289 -16.14 7.81 -14.50
N ALA A 290 -17.25 7.26 -13.99
CA ALA A 290 -18.40 6.88 -14.81
C ALA A 290 -19.05 8.10 -15.46
N TYR A 291 -19.13 9.23 -14.74
CA TYR A 291 -19.62 10.48 -15.27
C TYR A 291 -18.71 11.04 -16.38
N ALA A 292 -17.38 10.97 -16.18
CA ALA A 292 -16.40 11.39 -17.19
C ALA A 292 -16.51 10.57 -18.48
N ILE A 293 -16.65 9.24 -18.37
CA ILE A 293 -16.88 8.35 -19.53
C ILE A 293 -18.19 8.69 -20.24
N ARG A 294 -19.25 9.02 -19.49
CA ARG A 294 -20.54 9.39 -20.05
C ARG A 294 -20.44 10.70 -20.86
N ILE A 295 -19.75 11.72 -20.34
CA ILE A 295 -19.56 12.99 -21.05
C ILE A 295 -18.72 12.80 -22.32
N ALA A 296 -17.71 11.93 -22.26
CA ALA A 296 -16.84 11.64 -23.41
C ALA A 296 -17.53 10.85 -24.54
N ASN A 297 -18.74 10.32 -24.31
CA ASN A 297 -19.53 9.60 -25.31
C ASN A 297 -20.94 10.22 -25.44
N PRO A 298 -21.08 11.38 -26.10
CA PRO A 298 -22.37 12.06 -26.22
C PRO A 298 -23.30 11.35 -27.22
N THR A 299 -24.60 11.52 -27.02
CA THR A 299 -25.65 11.25 -28.01
C THR A 299 -26.01 12.56 -28.71
N PHE A 300 -25.96 12.61 -30.04
CA PHE A 300 -26.35 13.81 -30.80
C PHE A 300 -27.82 13.72 -31.23
N VAL A 301 -28.53 14.84 -31.09
CA VAL A 301 -29.94 14.97 -31.50
C VAL A 301 -29.97 15.75 -32.80
N ASP A 302 -30.36 15.10 -33.89
CA ASP A 302 -30.47 15.73 -35.21
C ASP A 302 -31.77 16.54 -35.30
N THR A 303 -31.64 17.88 -35.28
CA THR A 303 -32.78 18.80 -35.24
C THR A 303 -33.56 18.91 -36.55
N GLU A 304 -33.05 18.40 -37.68
CA GLU A 304 -33.73 18.47 -38.98
C GLU A 304 -34.56 17.23 -39.34
N SER A 305 -34.29 16.06 -38.75
CA SER A 305 -34.94 14.79 -39.12
C SER A 305 -35.66 14.07 -37.97
N GLY A 306 -35.47 14.50 -36.71
CA GLY A 306 -36.02 13.81 -35.54
C GLY A 306 -35.39 12.44 -35.27
N GLY A 307 -34.33 12.07 -36.00
CA GLY A 307 -33.57 10.86 -35.79
C GLY A 307 -32.50 11.02 -34.71
N MET A 308 -32.40 10.03 -33.81
CA MET A 308 -31.33 9.97 -32.80
C MET A 308 -30.07 9.38 -33.46
N PHE A 309 -28.99 10.15 -33.57
CA PHE A 309 -27.73 9.67 -34.14
C PHE A 309 -26.72 9.39 -33.03
N ASP A 310 -26.38 8.12 -32.85
CA ASP A 310 -25.41 7.69 -31.86
C ASP A 310 -23.98 7.85 -32.43
N ALA A 311 -23.16 8.72 -31.85
CA ALA A 311 -21.78 8.98 -32.31
C ALA A 311 -20.81 7.82 -32.00
N THR A 312 -21.34 6.68 -31.55
CA THR A 312 -20.61 5.43 -31.26
C THR A 312 -19.84 4.86 -32.46
N ARG A 313 -20.10 5.30 -33.70
CA ARG A 313 -19.35 4.82 -34.87
C ARG A 313 -17.90 5.33 -34.96
N ASN A 314 -17.56 6.45 -34.30
CA ASN A 314 -16.20 7.04 -34.33
C ASN A 314 -15.52 7.22 -32.96
N GLY A 315 -16.18 6.89 -31.84
CA GLY A 315 -15.55 6.57 -30.55
C GLY A 315 -14.67 7.62 -29.85
N THR A 316 -14.69 8.89 -30.29
CA THR A 316 -13.95 10.00 -29.65
C THR A 316 -14.68 11.34 -29.65
N GLY A 317 -15.82 11.49 -30.34
CA GLY A 317 -16.63 12.72 -30.37
C GLY A 317 -15.93 13.98 -30.90
N LEU A 318 -14.64 13.94 -31.24
CA LEU A 318 -13.88 15.04 -31.84
C LEU A 318 -13.97 14.95 -33.37
N PRO A 319 -14.21 16.08 -34.07
CA PRO A 319 -14.02 16.12 -35.50
C PRO A 319 -12.52 15.93 -35.78
N PRO A 320 -12.15 15.20 -36.85
CA PRO A 320 -10.75 15.12 -37.26
C PRO A 320 -10.26 16.54 -37.55
N ALA A 321 -9.22 17.00 -36.85
CA ALA A 321 -8.37 18.04 -37.39
C ALA A 321 -7.78 17.49 -38.70
N SER A 322 -8.35 17.89 -39.83
CA SER A 322 -7.81 17.60 -41.16
C SER A 322 -6.46 18.29 -41.26
N ILE A 323 -5.35 17.57 -41.43
CA ILE A 323 -4.80 17.24 -42.76
C ILE A 323 -4.04 15.90 -42.66
N GLY A 324 -4.41 14.93 -43.51
CA GLY A 324 -3.72 13.62 -43.61
C GLY A 324 -4.57 12.37 -43.33
N GLY A 325 -5.86 12.51 -43.01
CA GLY A 325 -6.79 11.36 -43.01
C GLY A 325 -6.64 10.34 -41.87
N GLN A 326 -5.93 10.63 -40.79
CA GLN A 326 -5.90 9.78 -39.59
C GLN A 326 -6.12 10.59 -38.31
N SER A 327 -7.38 10.82 -37.95
CA SER A 327 -7.75 11.03 -36.54
C SER A 327 -7.34 9.77 -35.78
N ASN A 328 -6.40 9.90 -34.86
CA ASN A 328 -5.83 8.76 -34.17
C ASN A 328 -6.47 8.65 -32.79
N ARG A 329 -7.12 7.52 -32.49
CA ARG A 329 -7.94 7.29 -31.28
C ARG A 329 -7.18 7.38 -29.93
N PHE A 330 -5.89 7.73 -29.97
CA PHE A 330 -4.93 7.62 -28.88
C PHE A 330 -4.29 8.95 -28.47
N ALA A 331 -4.75 10.10 -29.00
CA ALA A 331 -3.99 11.36 -28.94
C ALA A 331 -4.81 12.60 -28.55
N MET A 332 -5.91 12.43 -27.79
CA MET A 332 -6.86 13.50 -27.45
C MET A 332 -6.20 14.79 -26.93
N LEU A 333 -5.30 14.73 -25.94
CA LEU A 333 -4.67 15.95 -25.40
C LEU A 333 -3.79 16.65 -26.44
N SER A 334 -3.00 15.91 -27.24
CA SER A 334 -2.21 16.53 -28.31
C SER A 334 -3.08 17.09 -29.42
N ASP A 335 -4.20 16.43 -29.73
CA ASP A 335 -5.10 16.87 -30.81
C ASP A 335 -5.85 18.14 -30.39
N VAL A 336 -6.24 18.23 -29.11
CA VAL A 336 -6.78 19.47 -28.51
C VAL A 336 -5.73 20.59 -28.50
N SER A 337 -4.47 20.29 -28.16
CA SER A 337 -3.39 21.28 -28.19
C SER A 337 -3.07 21.77 -29.61
N ILE A 338 -3.07 20.86 -30.60
CA ILE A 338 -2.88 21.21 -32.02
C ILE A 338 -4.06 22.07 -32.48
N ALA A 339 -5.30 21.66 -32.22
CA ALA A 339 -6.49 22.43 -32.58
C ALA A 339 -6.50 23.82 -31.95
N ALA A 340 -6.01 23.96 -30.71
CA ALA A 340 -5.88 25.25 -30.05
C ALA A 340 -4.73 26.11 -30.56
N SER A 341 -3.65 25.51 -31.05
CA SER A 341 -2.57 26.25 -31.73
C SER A 341 -3.02 26.80 -33.08
N GLU A 342 -3.98 26.14 -33.73
CA GLU A 342 -4.57 26.58 -35.00
C GLU A 342 -5.73 27.57 -34.82
N ASN A 343 -6.37 27.59 -33.64
CA ASN A 343 -7.46 28.51 -33.31
C ASN A 343 -6.92 29.86 -32.83
N THR A 344 -7.49 30.96 -33.33
CA THR A 344 -7.10 32.32 -32.92
C THR A 344 -7.69 32.78 -31.59
N ASP A 345 -8.47 31.93 -30.90
CA ASP A 345 -9.10 32.29 -29.63
C ASP A 345 -8.14 32.17 -28.44
N LEU A 346 -7.73 33.33 -27.92
CA LEU A 346 -6.82 33.46 -26.78
C LEU A 346 -7.36 32.78 -25.51
N ALA A 347 -8.68 32.73 -25.31
CA ALA A 347 -9.28 32.08 -24.14
C ALA A 347 -9.07 30.56 -24.16
N THR A 348 -9.24 29.92 -25.32
CA THR A 348 -8.97 28.49 -25.51
C THR A 348 -7.50 28.14 -25.25
N GLY A 349 -6.57 29.00 -25.68
CA GLY A 349 -5.14 28.86 -25.40
C GLY A 349 -4.82 28.86 -23.90
N PHE A 350 -5.31 29.85 -23.14
CA PHE A 350 -5.11 29.92 -21.69
C PHE A 350 -5.73 28.73 -20.93
N ARG A 351 -6.89 28.24 -21.37
CA ARG A 351 -7.55 27.07 -20.79
C ARG A 351 -6.68 25.82 -20.89
N ILE A 352 -6.19 25.51 -22.08
CA ILE A 352 -5.37 24.32 -22.34
C ILE A 352 -4.01 24.45 -21.67
N ALA A 353 -3.39 25.63 -21.72
CA ALA A 353 -2.14 25.88 -21.04
C ALA A 353 -2.29 25.63 -19.52
N THR A 354 -3.37 26.13 -18.90
CA THR A 354 -3.67 25.90 -17.47
C THR A 354 -3.84 24.41 -17.16
N LEU A 355 -4.58 23.66 -18.00
CA LEU A 355 -4.75 22.21 -17.86
C LEU A 355 -3.40 21.48 -17.91
N LEU A 356 -2.56 21.78 -18.90
CA LEU A 356 -1.27 21.11 -19.10
C LEU A 356 -0.26 21.45 -17.99
N ALA A 357 -0.21 22.70 -17.54
CA ALA A 357 0.68 23.06 -16.43
C ALA A 357 0.23 22.38 -15.13
N TYR A 358 -1.08 22.31 -14.88
CA TYR A 358 -1.62 21.57 -13.74
C TYR A 358 -1.31 20.07 -13.82
N PHE A 359 -1.47 19.47 -15.00
CA PHE A 359 -1.14 18.06 -15.21
C PHE A 359 0.35 17.77 -14.99
N GLY A 360 1.26 18.69 -15.32
CA GLY A 360 2.68 18.55 -15.00
C GLY A 360 2.96 18.42 -13.49
N VAL A 361 2.20 19.11 -12.64
CA VAL A 361 2.28 18.93 -11.17
C VAL A 361 1.86 17.51 -10.78
N ILE A 362 0.76 17.01 -11.35
CA ILE A 362 0.24 15.67 -11.06
C ILE A 362 1.16 14.58 -11.60
N LEU A 363 1.76 14.76 -12.78
CA LEU A 363 2.76 13.84 -13.31
C LEU A 363 3.97 13.73 -12.39
N ALA A 364 4.43 14.85 -11.81
CA ALA A 364 5.49 14.82 -10.81
C ALA A 364 5.07 14.03 -9.56
N ILE A 365 3.85 14.25 -9.05
CA ILE A 365 3.29 13.49 -7.92
C ILE A 365 3.18 11.99 -8.23
N TRP A 366 2.59 11.62 -9.37
CA TRP A 366 2.45 10.23 -9.79
C TRP A 366 3.82 9.55 -9.93
N SER A 367 4.81 10.27 -10.45
CA SER A 367 6.18 9.75 -10.59
C SER A 367 6.86 9.52 -9.25
N ILE A 368 6.65 10.40 -8.26
CA ILE A 368 7.17 10.21 -6.89
C ILE A 368 6.47 9.05 -6.19
N GLU A 369 5.14 8.96 -6.27
CA GLU A 369 4.38 7.87 -5.68
C GLU A 369 4.74 6.52 -6.32
N ALA A 370 5.08 6.48 -7.61
CA ALA A 370 5.47 5.26 -8.29
C ALA A 370 6.78 4.63 -7.78
N VAL A 371 7.74 5.47 -7.37
CA VAL A 371 9.07 5.04 -6.91
C VAL A 371 9.15 4.89 -5.38
N ARG A 372 8.02 5.04 -4.69
CA ARG A 372 7.91 4.93 -3.23
C ARG A 372 7.86 3.47 -2.79
N ARG A 373 8.60 3.13 -1.72
CA ARG A 373 8.67 1.75 -1.20
C ARG A 373 7.32 1.17 -0.79
N CYS A 374 6.47 1.96 -0.12
CA CYS A 374 5.15 1.46 0.29
C CYS A 374 4.21 1.09 -0.86
N ASN A 375 4.49 1.56 -2.08
CA ASN A 375 3.67 1.30 -3.26
C ASN A 375 4.21 0.13 -4.10
N ALA A 376 5.23 -0.59 -3.62
CA ALA A 376 5.79 -1.75 -4.33
C ALA A 376 4.71 -2.79 -4.70
N LEU A 377 4.73 -3.25 -5.96
CA LEU A 377 3.75 -4.15 -6.59
C LEU A 377 2.33 -3.59 -6.76
N MET A 378 2.08 -2.32 -6.43
CA MET A 378 0.77 -1.70 -6.60
C MET A 378 0.62 -1.11 -8.01
N PRO A 379 -0.59 -1.11 -8.61
CA PRO A 379 -0.83 -0.52 -9.92
C PRO A 379 -0.36 0.93 -10.07
N VAL A 380 -0.37 1.69 -8.96
CA VAL A 380 0.10 3.09 -8.92
C VAL A 380 1.59 3.26 -9.30
N GLN A 381 2.37 2.18 -9.34
CA GLN A 381 3.76 2.20 -9.83
C GLN A 381 3.89 2.35 -11.34
N LEU A 382 2.79 2.38 -12.08
CA LEU A 382 2.78 2.48 -13.54
C LEU A 382 2.32 3.87 -14.00
N PRO A 383 3.00 4.97 -13.63
CA PRO A 383 2.53 6.32 -13.92
C PRO A 383 2.48 6.58 -15.43
N SER A 384 3.36 5.96 -16.23
CA SER A 384 3.31 6.02 -17.69
C SER A 384 2.09 5.37 -18.30
N LEU A 385 1.53 4.32 -17.67
CA LEU A 385 0.30 3.70 -18.14
C LEU A 385 -0.88 4.67 -17.95
N PHE A 386 -0.98 5.28 -16.77
CA PHE A 386 -2.01 6.29 -16.51
C PHE A 386 -1.80 7.55 -17.36
N ALA A 387 -0.56 8.02 -17.53
CA ALA A 387 -0.25 9.15 -18.39
C ALA A 387 -0.59 8.86 -19.88
N PHE A 388 -0.35 7.63 -20.35
CA PHE A 388 -0.75 7.20 -21.69
C PHE A 388 -2.28 7.23 -21.85
N PHE A 389 -3.02 6.68 -20.88
CA PHE A 389 -4.47 6.75 -20.94
C PHE A 389 -4.97 8.19 -20.84
N ALA A 390 -4.36 9.03 -20.00
CA ALA A 390 -4.71 10.43 -19.84
C ALA A 390 -4.48 11.21 -21.15
N GLN A 391 -3.37 10.95 -21.84
CA GLN A 391 -3.10 11.49 -23.18
C GLN A 391 -4.17 11.07 -24.19
N SER A 392 -4.62 9.82 -24.13
CA SER A 392 -5.55 9.24 -25.10
C SER A 392 -7.02 9.59 -24.88
N LYS A 393 -7.45 9.76 -23.62
CA LYS A 393 -8.87 9.87 -23.22
C LYS A 393 -9.20 11.11 -22.40
N GLY A 394 -8.20 11.90 -22.00
CA GLY A 394 -8.39 13.03 -21.09
C GLY A 394 -7.99 12.69 -19.66
N VAL A 395 -7.45 13.68 -18.95
CA VAL A 395 -6.92 13.51 -17.59
C VAL A 395 -8.07 13.36 -16.59
N GLY A 396 -9.18 14.04 -16.82
CA GLY A 396 -10.40 13.99 -16.02
C GLY A 396 -11.08 12.62 -15.99
N ILE A 397 -10.86 11.79 -17.02
CA ILE A 397 -11.28 10.38 -17.00
C ILE A 397 -10.32 9.53 -16.17
N VAL A 398 -9.01 9.68 -16.36
CA VAL A 398 -8.04 8.75 -15.78
C VAL A 398 -7.69 9.06 -14.32
N ALA A 399 -7.66 10.34 -13.94
CA ALA A 399 -7.29 10.77 -12.61
C ALA A 399 -8.19 10.20 -11.49
N PRO A 400 -9.54 10.19 -11.61
CA PRO A 400 -10.39 9.55 -10.61
C PRO A 400 -10.05 8.07 -10.38
N LEU A 401 -9.77 7.31 -11.45
CA LEU A 401 -9.39 5.90 -11.34
C LEU A 401 -8.02 5.74 -10.65
N TYR A 402 -7.04 6.57 -11.02
CA TYR A 402 -5.74 6.57 -10.35
C TYR A 402 -5.88 6.86 -8.84
N PHE A 403 -6.63 7.90 -8.48
CA PHE A 403 -6.80 8.30 -7.08
C PHE A 403 -7.62 7.29 -6.27
N PHE A 404 -8.60 6.62 -6.90
CA PHE A 404 -9.27 5.46 -6.31
C PHE A 404 -8.26 4.38 -5.94
N LEU A 405 -7.44 3.94 -6.89
CA LEU A 405 -6.44 2.89 -6.67
C LEU A 405 -5.42 3.32 -5.61
N HIS A 406 -4.91 4.55 -5.70
CA HIS A 406 -3.93 5.08 -4.76
C HIS A 406 -4.47 5.13 -3.34
N TRP A 407 -5.64 5.72 -3.12
CA TRP A 407 -6.19 5.85 -1.78
C TRP A 407 -6.60 4.49 -1.19
N VAL A 408 -7.21 3.60 -1.98
CA VAL A 408 -7.63 2.28 -1.48
C VAL A 408 -6.43 1.41 -1.12
N MET A 409 -5.36 1.44 -1.91
CA MET A 409 -4.20 0.56 -1.75
C MET A 409 -3.07 1.15 -0.89
N THR A 410 -3.11 2.46 -0.61
CA THR A 410 -2.08 3.17 0.17
C THR A 410 -2.68 3.83 1.42
N PRO A 411 -3.22 3.04 2.37
CA PRO A 411 -3.72 3.59 3.64
C PRO A 411 -2.60 4.27 4.42
N ILE A 412 -2.97 5.15 5.35
CA ILE A 412 -2.00 5.83 6.22
C ILE A 412 -1.14 4.85 7.04
N ASP A 413 -1.65 3.65 7.33
CA ASP A 413 -0.91 2.56 7.98
C ASP A 413 0.31 2.09 7.18
N SER A 414 0.30 2.25 5.85
CA SER A 414 1.45 1.91 4.99
C SER A 414 2.69 2.75 5.31
N PHE A 415 2.52 3.89 5.99
CA PHE A 415 3.60 4.81 6.40
C PHE A 415 4.03 4.66 7.87
N LYS A 416 3.59 3.60 8.56
CA LYS A 416 3.89 3.41 9.98
C LYS A 416 5.38 3.36 10.30
N ALA A 417 6.16 2.69 9.45
CA ALA A 417 7.61 2.64 9.57
C ALA A 417 8.22 3.82 8.80
N THR A 418 9.24 4.45 9.38
CA THR A 418 9.82 5.71 8.87
C THR A 418 10.39 5.59 7.45
N ASP A 419 10.89 4.42 7.12
CA ASP A 419 11.52 4.05 5.86
C ASP A 419 10.51 3.71 4.76
N MET A 420 9.25 3.38 5.09
CA MET A 420 8.23 3.02 4.09
C MET A 420 7.82 4.19 3.21
N ARG A 421 7.99 5.43 3.70
CA ARG A 421 7.79 6.63 2.89
C ARG A 421 8.95 6.92 1.94
N LEU A 422 10.11 6.28 2.11
CA LEU A 422 11.31 6.53 1.32
C LEU A 422 11.08 6.15 -0.15
N THR A 423 11.60 6.99 -1.03
CA THR A 423 11.63 6.80 -2.48
C THR A 423 13.02 6.36 -2.94
N ARG A 424 13.11 5.65 -4.08
CA ARG A 424 14.41 5.34 -4.70
C ARG A 424 15.05 6.63 -5.23
N LEU A 425 16.05 7.13 -4.50
CA LEU A 425 16.58 8.49 -4.67
C LEU A 425 17.15 8.76 -6.07
N ASN A 426 17.82 7.79 -6.68
CA ASN A 426 18.32 7.89 -8.06
C ASN A 426 17.18 8.16 -9.06
N TYR A 427 16.05 7.46 -8.92
CA TYR A 427 14.86 7.70 -9.73
C TYR A 427 14.16 9.01 -9.36
N THR A 428 14.08 9.36 -8.08
CA THR A 428 13.45 10.62 -7.62
C THR A 428 14.20 11.84 -8.16
N ARG A 429 15.53 11.82 -8.16
CA ARG A 429 16.38 12.88 -8.76
C ARG A 429 16.18 13.02 -10.26
N ALA A 430 15.85 11.93 -10.94
CA ALA A 430 15.63 11.92 -12.38
C ALA A 430 14.28 12.50 -12.81
N ILE A 431 13.28 12.56 -11.92
CA ILE A 431 11.90 13.01 -12.25
C ILE A 431 11.88 14.44 -12.77
N LEU A 432 12.49 15.39 -12.07
CA LEU A 432 12.41 16.79 -12.48
C LEU A 432 13.13 17.04 -13.82
N PRO A 433 14.38 16.58 -14.02
CA PRO A 433 15.04 16.70 -15.33
C PRO A 433 14.27 15.99 -16.46
N SER A 434 13.70 14.80 -16.22
CA SER A 434 12.90 14.10 -17.25
C SER A 434 11.63 14.87 -17.60
N LEU A 435 10.93 15.40 -16.60
CA LEU A 435 9.72 16.20 -16.80
C LEU A 435 10.03 17.51 -17.54
N LEU A 436 11.10 18.22 -17.17
CA LEU A 436 11.51 19.44 -17.87
C LEU A 436 11.86 19.17 -19.33
N THR A 437 12.58 18.09 -19.61
CA THR A 437 13.08 17.79 -20.96
C THR A 437 12.00 17.22 -21.88
N VAL A 438 11.15 16.33 -21.36
CA VAL A 438 10.21 15.54 -22.18
C VAL A 438 8.81 16.13 -22.19
N TYR A 439 8.38 16.79 -21.11
CA TYR A 439 7.05 17.34 -20.99
C TYR A 439 7.03 18.84 -21.23
N TYR A 440 7.78 19.61 -20.45
CA TYR A 440 7.72 21.07 -20.52
C TYR A 440 8.43 21.67 -21.74
N LEU A 441 9.64 21.19 -22.08
CA LEU A 441 10.40 21.75 -23.19
C LEU A 441 9.65 21.66 -24.54
N PRO A 442 9.11 20.50 -24.97
CA PRO A 442 8.34 20.43 -26.21
C PRO A 442 7.10 21.33 -26.21
N LEU A 443 6.40 21.43 -25.07
CA LEU A 443 5.25 22.32 -24.93
C LEU A 443 5.67 23.78 -25.09
N LEU A 444 6.70 24.23 -24.38
CA LEU A 444 7.17 25.61 -24.49
C LEU A 444 7.63 25.94 -25.91
N GLN A 445 8.35 25.03 -26.58
CA GLN A 445 8.76 25.23 -27.98
C GLN A 445 7.55 25.37 -28.90
N SER A 446 6.48 24.59 -28.69
CA SER A 446 5.25 24.72 -29.48
C SER A 446 4.54 26.08 -29.31
N TYR A 447 4.69 26.74 -28.17
CA TYR A 447 4.11 28.06 -27.91
C TYR A 447 4.98 29.24 -28.38
N PHE A 448 6.32 29.08 -28.40
CA PHE A 448 7.24 30.19 -28.70
C PHE A 448 7.78 30.22 -30.14
N LEU A 449 7.72 29.12 -30.89
CA LEU A 449 8.27 29.06 -32.26
C LEU A 449 7.26 29.62 -33.29
N PRO A 450 7.65 30.62 -34.11
CA PRO A 450 6.81 31.20 -35.15
C PRO A 450 6.87 30.37 -36.45
N ASP A 451 6.02 29.35 -36.58
CA ASP A 451 5.55 28.74 -37.85
C ASP A 451 4.83 27.42 -37.55
N ASN A 452 3.82 27.07 -38.35
CA ASN A 452 2.98 25.90 -38.08
C ASN A 452 3.77 24.57 -38.14
N LEU A 453 4.80 24.44 -38.98
CA LEU A 453 5.47 23.14 -39.20
C LEU A 453 6.42 22.74 -38.04
N GLU A 454 7.19 23.68 -37.49
CA GLU A 454 8.11 23.40 -36.38
C GLU A 454 7.35 23.16 -35.07
N SER A 455 6.34 24.00 -34.78
CA SER A 455 5.47 23.82 -33.61
C SER A 455 4.71 22.48 -33.66
N GLN A 456 4.19 22.10 -34.83
CA GLN A 456 3.54 20.80 -35.02
C GLN A 456 4.52 19.63 -34.80
N THR A 457 5.78 19.75 -35.23
CA THR A 457 6.80 18.71 -35.01
C THR A 457 7.06 18.49 -33.51
N TRP A 458 7.17 19.57 -32.73
CA TRP A 458 7.32 19.48 -31.27
C TRP A 458 6.10 18.86 -30.59
N LEU A 459 4.88 19.17 -31.04
CA LEU A 459 3.64 18.55 -30.55
C LEU A 459 3.56 17.05 -30.90
N GLN A 460 4.08 16.63 -32.06
CA GLN A 460 4.20 15.21 -32.41
C GLN A 460 5.19 14.47 -31.49
N ILE A 461 6.31 15.08 -31.14
CA ILE A 461 7.25 14.51 -30.17
C ILE A 461 6.58 14.40 -28.79
N TRP A 462 5.90 15.47 -28.36
CA TRP A 462 5.20 15.54 -27.09
C TRP A 462 4.04 14.55 -26.97
N ARG A 463 3.39 14.17 -28.08
CA ARG A 463 2.32 13.15 -28.10
C ARG A 463 2.72 11.84 -27.41
N TYR A 464 4.00 11.47 -27.48
CA TYR A 464 4.54 10.25 -26.88
C TYR A 464 5.25 10.48 -25.54
N PHE A 465 5.06 11.66 -24.92
CA PHE A 465 5.66 11.99 -23.62
C PHE A 465 5.45 10.89 -22.55
N PRO A 466 4.34 10.12 -22.47
CA PRO A 466 4.19 9.11 -21.43
C PRO A 466 5.26 8.01 -21.52
N ILE A 467 5.67 7.65 -22.73
CA ILE A 467 6.72 6.65 -23.00
C ILE A 467 8.08 7.29 -22.79
N TRP A 468 8.30 8.45 -23.39
CA TRP A 468 9.56 9.19 -23.29
C TRP A 468 9.90 9.57 -21.85
N HIS A 469 8.90 9.87 -21.02
CA HIS A 469 9.10 10.27 -19.64
C HIS A 469 9.72 9.13 -18.82
N SER A 470 9.18 7.90 -18.93
CA SER A 470 9.75 6.73 -18.26
C SER A 470 11.14 6.36 -18.79
N LEU A 471 11.35 6.44 -20.11
CA LEU A 471 12.65 6.16 -20.72
C LEU A 471 13.71 7.18 -20.29
N ALA A 472 13.37 8.47 -20.30
CA ALA A 472 14.24 9.54 -19.86
C ALA A 472 14.53 9.44 -18.36
N GLN A 473 13.52 9.18 -17.53
CA GLN A 473 13.72 8.99 -16.09
C GLN A 473 14.66 7.80 -15.82
N TRP A 474 14.49 6.68 -16.53
CA TRP A 474 15.37 5.52 -16.42
C TRP A 474 16.80 5.82 -16.90
N ALA A 475 16.96 6.52 -18.02
CA ALA A 475 18.28 6.88 -18.55
C ALA A 475 19.00 7.85 -17.61
N ILE A 476 18.31 8.88 -17.13
CA ILE A 476 18.84 9.91 -16.24
C ILE A 476 19.12 9.32 -14.84
N SER A 477 18.35 8.34 -14.36
CA SER A 477 18.61 7.72 -13.06
C SER A 477 19.95 6.98 -13.01
N LYS A 478 20.53 6.59 -14.15
CA LYS A 478 21.86 5.97 -14.23
C LYS A 478 23.01 6.90 -13.87
N PHE A 479 22.80 8.21 -13.79
CA PHE A 479 23.81 9.16 -13.31
C PHE A 479 24.01 9.12 -11.79
N TRP A 480 23.15 8.42 -11.04
CA TRP A 480 23.27 8.27 -9.59
C TRP A 480 23.21 6.81 -9.15
N ASN A 481 23.97 6.48 -8.12
CA ASN A 481 23.93 5.16 -7.49
C ASN A 481 22.62 4.97 -6.70
N ASP A 482 22.15 3.73 -6.66
CA ASP A 482 21.04 3.34 -5.78
C ASP A 482 21.55 3.22 -4.33
N SER A 483 20.98 4.00 -3.44
CA SER A 483 21.34 4.06 -2.01
C SER A 483 20.24 3.52 -1.10
N ILE A 484 19.21 2.86 -1.65
CA ILE A 484 17.99 2.52 -0.91
C ILE A 484 18.24 1.62 0.32
N ASP A 485 19.17 0.65 0.21
CA ASP A 485 19.44 -0.30 1.29
C ASP A 485 20.18 0.33 2.48
N GLU A 486 20.98 1.36 2.24
CA GLU A 486 21.63 2.13 3.31
C GLU A 486 20.65 3.18 3.88
N ASP A 487 19.96 3.90 3.01
CA ASP A 487 19.08 5.00 3.40
C ASP A 487 17.88 4.51 4.24
N LYS A 488 17.36 3.30 3.98
CA LYS A 488 16.26 2.72 4.79
C LYS A 488 16.62 2.54 6.26
N ILE A 489 17.91 2.32 6.57
CA ILE A 489 18.40 2.09 7.93
C ILE A 489 18.95 3.39 8.53
N CYS A 490 19.84 4.07 7.81
CA CYS A 490 20.67 5.14 8.37
C CYS A 490 20.09 6.54 8.12
N ALA A 491 19.36 6.75 7.03
CA ALA A 491 18.96 8.08 6.57
C ALA A 491 17.56 8.09 5.94
N PRO A 492 16.51 7.66 6.66
CA PRO A 492 15.21 7.47 6.05
C PRO A 492 14.60 8.78 5.55
N LYS A 493 15.08 9.98 5.94
CA LYS A 493 14.60 11.32 5.52
C LYS A 493 15.37 11.93 4.34
N ARG A 494 16.30 11.21 3.72
CA ARG A 494 17.23 11.78 2.72
C ARG A 494 16.57 12.32 1.45
N ASP A 495 15.46 11.72 1.03
CA ASP A 495 14.73 12.08 -0.18
C ASP A 495 13.82 13.32 -0.04
N VAL A 496 13.52 13.75 1.19
CA VAL A 496 12.57 14.83 1.49
C VAL A 496 12.94 16.12 0.77
N PHE A 497 14.23 16.49 0.77
CA PHE A 497 14.69 17.68 0.07
C PHE A 497 14.50 17.55 -1.45
N THR A 498 14.73 16.36 -1.99
CA THR A 498 14.58 16.05 -3.42
C THR A 498 13.13 16.15 -3.87
N ILE A 499 12.23 15.58 -3.08
CA ILE A 499 10.78 15.64 -3.29
C ILE A 499 10.29 17.10 -3.28
N ARG A 500 10.79 17.92 -2.34
CA ARG A 500 10.38 19.33 -2.22
C ARG A 500 10.60 20.12 -3.50
N TYR A 501 11.82 20.11 -4.06
CA TYR A 501 12.07 20.88 -5.28
C TYR A 501 11.42 20.24 -6.52
N THR A 502 11.31 18.91 -6.57
CA THR A 502 10.69 18.18 -7.69
C THR A 502 9.21 18.55 -7.85
N ILE A 503 8.51 18.82 -6.74
CA ILE A 503 7.12 19.31 -6.76
C ILE A 503 7.04 20.83 -6.85
N ALA A 504 7.92 21.56 -6.15
CA ALA A 504 7.87 23.02 -6.12
C ALA A 504 8.04 23.65 -7.50
N VAL A 505 8.93 23.11 -8.36
CA VAL A 505 9.17 23.68 -9.70
C VAL A 505 7.92 23.59 -10.60
N PRO A 506 7.31 22.41 -10.84
CA PRO A 506 6.03 22.31 -11.56
C PRO A 506 4.91 23.15 -10.94
N ALA A 507 4.82 23.21 -9.60
CA ALA A 507 3.80 23.98 -8.90
C ALA A 507 3.96 25.49 -9.11
N LEU A 508 5.21 25.98 -9.13
CA LEU A 508 5.52 27.38 -9.47
C LEU A 508 5.18 27.68 -10.92
N MET A 509 5.53 26.80 -11.86
CA MET A 509 5.17 26.98 -13.28
C MET A 509 3.65 27.03 -13.46
N SER A 510 2.91 26.14 -12.79
CA SER A 510 1.44 26.17 -12.80
C SER A 510 0.86 27.44 -12.17
N THR A 511 1.46 27.94 -11.09
CA THR A 511 1.06 29.20 -10.44
C THR A 511 1.29 30.40 -11.36
N VAL A 512 2.46 30.49 -12.00
CA VAL A 512 2.78 31.58 -12.93
C VAL A 512 1.77 31.61 -14.07
N LEU A 513 1.47 30.45 -14.66
CA LEU A 513 0.51 30.37 -15.75
C LEU A 513 -0.93 30.67 -15.31
N TRP A 514 -1.31 30.28 -14.09
CA TRP A 514 -2.58 30.69 -13.49
C TRP A 514 -2.69 32.21 -13.36
N LEU A 515 -1.68 32.86 -12.81
CA LEU A 515 -1.66 34.32 -12.68
C LEU A 515 -1.68 35.01 -14.04
N CYS A 516 -0.92 34.52 -15.01
CA CYS A 516 -0.98 35.01 -16.40
C CYS A 516 -2.39 34.89 -16.97
N THR A 517 -3.06 33.75 -16.74
CA THR A 517 -4.43 33.50 -17.19
C THR A 517 -5.42 34.46 -16.54
N VAL A 518 -5.36 34.63 -15.22
CA VAL A 518 -6.26 35.53 -14.47
C VAL A 518 -6.07 36.99 -14.87
N LEU A 519 -4.84 37.42 -15.16
CA LEU A 519 -4.53 38.81 -15.48
C LEU A 519 -4.77 39.19 -16.95
N ASN A 520 -4.69 38.22 -17.88
CA ASN A 520 -4.68 38.51 -19.32
C ASN A 520 -5.84 37.85 -20.11
N THR A 521 -6.71 37.08 -19.44
CA THR A 521 -7.85 36.45 -20.13
C THR A 521 -8.83 37.50 -20.66
N PRO A 522 -9.29 37.40 -21.92
CA PRO A 522 -10.29 38.30 -22.50
C PRO A 522 -11.71 38.01 -22.02
N VAL A 523 -11.92 36.87 -21.34
CA VAL A 523 -13.23 36.38 -20.85
C VAL A 523 -13.20 36.17 -19.34
N SER A 524 -14.38 36.20 -18.70
CA SER A 524 -14.48 35.92 -17.27
C SER A 524 -14.01 34.50 -16.93
N LEU A 525 -13.46 34.31 -15.72
CA LEU A 525 -13.03 32.98 -15.25
C LEU A 525 -14.16 31.95 -15.25
N TYR A 526 -15.40 32.41 -15.05
CA TYR A 526 -16.59 31.57 -15.15
C TYR A 526 -16.72 30.98 -16.57
N HIS A 527 -16.70 31.81 -17.61
CA HIS A 527 -16.79 31.33 -18.99
C HIS A 527 -15.54 30.54 -19.43
N LEU A 528 -14.39 30.81 -18.80
CA LEU A 528 -13.16 30.09 -19.10
C LEU A 528 -13.21 28.64 -18.59
N PHE A 529 -13.70 28.41 -17.38
CA PHE A 529 -13.59 27.12 -16.70
C PHE A 529 -14.92 26.35 -16.54
N ILE A 530 -16.07 27.02 -16.61
CA ILE A 530 -17.38 26.39 -16.43
C ILE A 530 -18.04 26.16 -17.81
N PRO A 531 -18.39 24.90 -18.14
CA PRO A 531 -19.09 24.56 -19.37
C PRO A 531 -20.47 25.18 -19.40
N GLN A 532 -20.86 25.69 -20.57
CA GLN A 532 -22.11 26.44 -20.74
C GLN A 532 -23.29 25.52 -21.07
N HIS A 533 -23.04 24.34 -21.66
CA HIS A 533 -24.07 23.38 -21.98
C HIS A 533 -24.07 22.19 -21.03
N LEU A 534 -25.26 21.76 -20.62
CA LEU A 534 -25.46 20.48 -19.93
C LEU A 534 -25.12 19.35 -20.91
N ALA A 535 -24.37 18.35 -20.42
CA ALA A 535 -23.66 17.33 -21.20
C ALA A 535 -24.53 16.34 -22.04
N GLN A 536 -25.74 16.71 -22.44
CA GLN A 536 -26.71 15.82 -23.10
C GLN A 536 -27.27 16.36 -24.42
N ASN A 537 -27.17 17.66 -24.71
CA ASN A 537 -27.77 18.25 -25.92
C ASN A 537 -26.74 19.11 -26.67
N PHE A 538 -25.95 18.48 -27.55
CA PHE A 538 -25.03 19.19 -28.43
C PHE A 538 -25.61 19.26 -29.84
N THR A 539 -25.73 20.49 -30.36
CA THR A 539 -26.20 20.78 -31.72
C THR A 539 -25.05 21.05 -32.69
N ASP A 540 -23.84 21.32 -32.18
CA ASP A 540 -22.65 21.62 -32.94
C ASP A 540 -21.41 20.92 -32.35
N VAL A 541 -20.50 20.47 -33.23
CA VAL A 541 -19.32 19.68 -32.88
C VAL A 541 -18.20 20.56 -32.30
N GLN A 542 -18.10 21.82 -32.72
CA GLN A 542 -17.07 22.74 -32.23
C GLN A 542 -17.36 23.17 -30.79
N SER A 543 -18.60 23.54 -30.49
CA SER A 543 -19.06 23.81 -29.11
C SER A 543 -18.89 22.60 -28.17
N PHE A 544 -19.17 21.38 -28.65
CA PHE A 544 -18.93 20.14 -27.89
C PHE A 544 -17.45 19.97 -27.48
N SER A 545 -16.52 20.23 -28.40
CA SER A 545 -15.08 20.07 -28.14
C SER A 545 -14.56 21.00 -27.04
N ALA A 546 -15.05 22.25 -26.99
CA ALA A 546 -14.67 23.24 -25.99
C ALA A 546 -15.21 22.89 -24.60
N ASP A 547 -16.49 22.49 -24.52
CA ASP A 547 -17.12 22.06 -23.27
C ASP A 547 -16.48 20.78 -22.73
N LEU A 548 -16.05 19.86 -23.60
CA LEU A 548 -15.40 18.62 -23.20
C LEU A 548 -14.06 18.87 -22.49
N VAL A 549 -13.26 19.84 -22.96
CA VAL A 549 -12.00 20.24 -22.28
C VAL A 549 -12.28 20.88 -20.92
N GLN A 550 -13.35 21.66 -20.79
CA GLN A 550 -13.76 22.24 -19.51
C GLN A 550 -14.23 21.16 -18.53
N TRP A 551 -15.04 20.20 -18.99
CA TRP A 551 -15.43 19.04 -18.19
C TRP A 551 -14.23 18.19 -17.77
N ASP A 552 -13.29 17.94 -18.68
CA ASP A 552 -12.05 17.20 -18.35
C ASP A 552 -11.27 17.89 -17.23
N LEU A 553 -11.05 19.21 -17.34
CA LEU A 553 -10.37 20.01 -16.33
C LEU A 553 -11.13 20.03 -15.00
N LEU A 554 -12.46 20.21 -15.01
CA LEU A 554 -13.26 20.22 -13.78
C LEU A 554 -13.25 18.88 -13.06
N LEU A 555 -13.39 17.76 -13.79
CA LEU A 555 -13.35 16.42 -13.21
C LEU A 555 -11.95 16.06 -12.71
N PHE A 556 -10.91 16.53 -13.41
CA PHE A 556 -9.54 16.39 -12.98
C PHE A 556 -9.26 17.16 -11.67
N ILE A 557 -9.69 18.42 -11.59
CA ILE A 557 -9.62 19.22 -10.36
C ILE A 557 -10.44 18.51 -9.26
N ALA A 558 -11.72 18.24 -9.48
CA ALA A 558 -12.60 17.65 -8.48
C ALA A 558 -12.04 16.34 -7.89
N SER A 559 -11.55 15.43 -8.74
CA SER A 559 -10.95 14.16 -8.29
C SER A 559 -9.66 14.36 -7.50
N THR A 560 -8.80 15.31 -7.89
CA THR A 560 -7.55 15.59 -7.15
C THR A 560 -7.82 16.19 -5.78
N TYR A 561 -8.74 17.16 -5.69
CA TYR A 561 -9.09 17.79 -4.42
C TYR A 561 -9.84 16.82 -3.50
N LEU A 562 -10.66 15.94 -4.07
CA LEU A 562 -11.25 14.83 -3.34
C LEU A 562 -10.17 13.90 -2.77
N TRP A 563 -9.15 13.55 -3.55
CA TRP A 563 -8.01 12.75 -3.07
C TRP A 563 -7.26 13.41 -1.91
N LEU A 564 -7.00 14.73 -1.98
CA LEU A 564 -6.40 15.47 -0.87
C LEU A 564 -7.29 15.49 0.38
N PHE A 565 -8.61 15.62 0.20
CA PHE A 565 -9.56 15.54 1.30
C PHE A 565 -9.53 14.16 1.99
N TYR A 566 -9.54 13.08 1.20
CA TYR A 566 -9.45 11.71 1.72
C TYR A 566 -8.13 11.45 2.45
N PHE A 567 -7.01 12.02 1.97
CA PHE A 567 -5.75 11.98 2.71
C PHE A 567 -5.83 12.75 4.03
N ALA A 568 -6.39 13.97 4.03
CA ALA A 568 -6.58 14.74 5.25
C ALA A 568 -7.48 14.03 6.24
N TRP A 569 -8.50 13.30 5.75
CA TRP A 569 -9.36 12.45 6.57
C TRP A 569 -8.54 11.35 7.23
N ASP A 570 -7.80 10.53 6.45
CA ASP A 570 -6.97 9.47 7.01
C ASP A 570 -5.97 10.00 8.05
N ALA A 571 -5.28 11.10 7.74
CA ALA A 571 -4.33 11.74 8.65
C ALA A 571 -5.00 12.25 9.93
N LYS A 572 -6.24 12.76 9.84
CA LYS A 572 -7.00 13.22 11.01
C LYS A 572 -7.54 12.06 11.83
N SER A 573 -8.02 10.98 11.20
CA SER A 573 -8.42 9.72 11.86
C SER A 573 -7.26 9.10 12.63
N ALA A 574 -6.05 9.14 12.05
CA ALA A 574 -4.80 8.71 12.69
C ALA A 574 -4.31 9.68 13.79
N GLY A 575 -4.92 10.86 13.94
CA GLY A 575 -4.50 11.91 14.87
C GLY A 575 -3.17 12.59 14.52
N MET A 576 -2.75 12.50 13.27
CA MET A 576 -1.53 13.15 12.75
C MET A 576 -1.76 14.62 12.37
N LEU A 577 -3.02 15.03 12.23
CA LEU A 577 -3.41 16.37 11.79
C LEU A 577 -4.30 17.06 12.84
N GLU A 578 -3.77 18.13 13.44
CA GLU A 578 -4.40 18.87 14.53
C GLU A 578 -5.42 19.92 14.03
N LYS A 579 -5.18 20.52 12.86
CA LYS A 579 -6.02 21.59 12.28
C LYS A 579 -7.49 21.19 12.14
N SER A 580 -8.40 22.14 12.34
CA SER A 580 -9.84 21.90 12.15
C SER A 580 -10.21 21.75 10.67
N TRP A 581 -11.34 21.10 10.37
CA TRP A 581 -11.84 21.01 9.00
C TRP A 581 -12.08 22.39 8.37
N PHE A 582 -12.56 23.34 9.17
CA PHE A 582 -12.76 24.72 8.73
C PHE A 582 -11.45 25.38 8.29
N GLU A 583 -10.39 25.25 9.09
CA GLU A 583 -9.06 25.79 8.74
C GLU A 583 -8.49 25.15 7.47
N LEU A 584 -8.65 23.83 7.30
CA LEU A 584 -8.17 23.13 6.12
C LEU A 584 -8.90 23.59 4.86
N ILE A 585 -10.24 23.65 4.91
CA ILE A 585 -11.07 24.10 3.77
C ILE A 585 -10.76 25.57 3.45
N LEU A 586 -10.70 26.44 4.46
CA LEU A 586 -10.40 27.85 4.27
C LEU A 586 -9.01 28.06 3.67
N SER A 587 -7.99 27.35 4.19
CA SER A 587 -6.63 27.40 3.64
C SER A 587 -6.60 26.92 2.19
N MET A 588 -7.32 25.83 1.88
CA MET A 588 -7.38 25.28 0.54
C MET A 588 -8.04 26.25 -0.45
N ILE A 589 -9.18 26.87 -0.08
CA ILE A 589 -9.84 27.91 -0.88
C ILE A 589 -8.89 29.09 -1.10
N PHE A 590 -8.25 29.58 -0.05
CA PHE A 590 -7.28 30.68 -0.12
C PHE A 590 -6.15 30.38 -1.11
N PHE A 591 -5.54 29.19 -1.02
CA PHE A 591 -4.45 28.80 -1.93
C PHE A 591 -4.93 28.56 -3.37
N ILE A 592 -6.14 28.04 -3.59
CA ILE A 592 -6.70 27.90 -4.94
C ILE A 592 -6.81 29.26 -5.62
N VAL A 593 -7.31 30.27 -4.90
CA VAL A 593 -7.47 31.62 -5.45
C VAL A 593 -6.11 32.26 -5.74
N MET A 594 -5.17 32.16 -4.80
CA MET A 594 -3.86 32.80 -4.88
C MET A 594 -2.88 32.12 -5.84
N LEU A 595 -2.83 30.78 -5.82
CA LEU A 595 -1.82 29.99 -6.53
C LEU A 595 -2.39 29.21 -7.72
N GLY A 596 -3.72 29.22 -7.88
CA GLY A 596 -4.40 28.37 -8.85
C GLY A 596 -4.50 26.92 -8.40
N PRO A 597 -5.22 26.08 -9.17
CA PRO A 597 -5.47 24.69 -8.81
C PRO A 597 -4.18 23.87 -8.68
N GLY A 598 -3.19 24.07 -9.55
CA GLY A 598 -1.94 23.30 -9.51
C GLY A 598 -0.95 23.75 -8.43
N GLY A 599 -0.82 25.06 -8.21
CA GLY A 599 0.00 25.58 -7.12
C GLY A 599 -0.51 25.15 -5.75
N ALA A 600 -1.83 25.20 -5.53
CA ALA A 600 -2.47 24.75 -4.30
C ALA A 600 -2.31 23.25 -4.06
N VAL A 601 -2.46 22.40 -5.09
CA VAL A 601 -2.22 20.95 -4.98
C VAL A 601 -0.76 20.64 -4.68
N GLY A 602 0.18 21.31 -5.34
CA GLY A 602 1.61 21.14 -5.05
C GLY A 602 1.94 21.46 -3.60
N LEU A 603 1.42 22.57 -3.07
CA LEU A 603 1.59 22.96 -1.67
C LEU A 603 0.93 21.95 -0.71
N ALA A 604 -0.29 21.52 -1.01
CA ALA A 604 -1.01 20.52 -0.20
C ALA A 604 -0.27 19.17 -0.17
N TYR A 605 0.30 18.74 -1.30
CA TYR A 605 1.13 17.54 -1.36
C TYR A 605 2.40 17.67 -0.51
N LEU A 606 3.10 18.80 -0.57
CA LEU A 606 4.26 19.05 0.28
C LEU A 606 3.90 19.09 1.77
N TYR A 607 2.73 19.62 2.12
CA TYR A 607 2.21 19.57 3.49
C TYR A 607 1.91 18.12 3.91
N ARG A 608 1.32 17.31 3.03
CA ARG A 608 1.16 15.86 3.22
C ARG A 608 2.50 15.18 3.50
N GLU A 609 3.53 15.44 2.71
CA GLU A 609 4.86 14.84 2.91
C GLU A 609 5.47 15.23 4.26
N HIS A 610 5.25 16.48 4.70
CA HIS A 610 5.66 16.91 6.04
C HIS A 610 4.93 16.14 7.14
N VAL A 611 3.60 15.97 7.03
CA VAL A 611 2.79 15.22 7.99
C VAL A 611 3.26 13.76 8.08
N ILE A 612 3.48 13.09 6.95
CA ILE A 612 3.97 11.70 6.91
C ILE A 612 5.38 11.57 7.51
N THR A 613 6.22 12.60 7.34
CA THR A 613 7.62 12.57 7.79
C THR A 613 7.80 12.87 9.26
N GLU A 614 7.02 13.82 9.81
CA GLU A 614 7.25 14.38 11.15
C GLU A 614 6.20 13.96 12.17
N LYS A 615 4.99 13.58 11.75
CA LYS A 615 3.91 13.20 12.67
C LYS A 615 3.81 11.67 12.76
N ARG A 616 3.31 11.19 13.90
CA ARG A 616 3.05 9.77 14.16
C ARG A 616 1.61 9.57 14.53
N HIS A 617 1.14 8.34 14.34
CA HIS A 617 -0.19 7.91 14.75
C HIS A 617 -0.41 8.19 16.25
N ARG A 618 -1.61 8.62 16.63
CA ARG A 618 -1.97 9.03 18.01
C ARG A 618 -1.67 8.00 19.10
N ALA A 619 -1.75 6.72 18.74
CA ALA A 619 -1.54 5.60 19.65
C ALA A 619 -0.07 5.13 19.69
N ALA A 620 0.81 5.67 18.83
CA ALA A 620 2.22 5.35 18.85
C ALA A 620 2.87 5.84 20.16
N LEU A 621 3.60 4.96 20.83
CA LEU A 621 4.40 5.28 22.00
C LEU A 621 5.76 5.81 21.55
N THR A 622 5.95 7.11 21.71
CA THR A 622 7.22 7.82 21.54
C THR A 622 7.69 8.35 22.89
N VAL A 623 8.96 8.73 22.98
CA VAL A 623 9.52 9.39 24.18
C VAL A 623 8.67 10.60 24.59
N GLU A 624 8.26 11.42 23.62
CA GLU A 624 7.40 12.58 23.86
C GLU A 624 5.99 12.21 24.32
N SER A 625 5.38 11.16 23.74
CA SER A 625 4.02 10.76 24.13
C SER A 625 3.99 10.18 25.53
N VAL A 626 5.01 9.39 25.90
CA VAL A 626 5.15 8.82 27.25
C VAL A 626 5.40 9.95 28.25
N GLY A 627 6.29 10.91 27.93
CA GLY A 627 6.53 12.09 28.75
C GLY A 627 5.27 12.93 28.98
N ARG A 628 4.47 13.17 27.93
CA ARG A 628 3.17 13.87 28.04
C ARG A 628 2.18 13.12 28.92
N ARG A 629 2.06 11.80 28.77
CA ARG A 629 1.17 10.97 29.61
C ARG A 629 1.60 11.00 31.08
N ALA A 630 2.90 10.92 31.36
CA ALA A 630 3.43 11.01 32.72
C ALA A 630 3.17 12.39 33.34
N ALA A 631 3.34 13.47 32.58
CA ALA A 631 3.05 14.83 33.04
C ALA A 631 1.56 15.03 33.37
N LEU A 632 0.64 14.49 32.55
CA LEU A 632 -0.80 14.53 32.83
C LEU A 632 -1.18 13.74 34.09
N MET A 633 -0.57 12.58 34.33
CA MET A 633 -0.83 11.81 35.56
C MET A 633 -0.24 12.47 36.81
N ASN A 634 0.85 13.21 36.69
CA ASN A 634 1.48 13.91 37.81
C ASN A 634 0.88 15.30 38.09
N GLY A 635 0.34 15.98 37.07
CA GLY A 635 -0.30 17.29 37.19
C GLY A 635 -1.80 17.24 37.56
N GLY A 636 -2.38 16.04 37.65
CA GLY A 636 -3.74 15.80 38.12
C GLY A 636 -3.84 15.40 39.60
N LYS A 637 -2.77 15.62 40.39
CA LYS A 637 -2.75 15.44 41.84
C LYS A 637 -2.93 16.75 42.57
#